data_AF-A0A2V8QBB7-F1
#
_entry.id   AF-A0A2V8QBB7-F1
#
_cell.length_a   1.000
_cell.length_b   1.000
_cell.length_c   1.000
_cell.angle_alpha   90.00
_cell.angle_beta   90.00
_cell.angle_gamma   90.00
#
_symmetry.space_group_name_H-M   'P 1'
#
loop_
_entity.id
_entity.type
_entity.pdbx_description
1 polymer ?
#
loop_
_entity_poly.entity_id
_entity_poly.type
_entity_poly.pdbx_seq_one_letter_code
_entity_poly.pdbx_strand_id
1 'polypeptide(L)' 'MNKLPLVNLFAQYQAIKPDVDRAIEKVINSSAFVGGEEVRSFEEEFAAHCEVEHCVGVANGTDAIYLALRSLGIGK' A
#
# COMPACT_ATOMS: atom_id res chain seq x y z
N MET A 1 -9.64 35.17 0.17
CA MET A 1 -8.37 34.42 0.30
C MET A 1 -8.67 32.93 0.14
N ASN A 2 -8.33 32.33 -1.00
CA ASN A 2 -8.35 30.87 -1.11
C ASN A 2 -7.23 30.30 -0.24
N LYS A 3 -7.58 29.40 0.69
CA LYS A 3 -6.60 28.71 1.54
C LYS A 3 -5.78 27.76 0.67
N LEU A 4 -4.47 27.93 0.64
CA LEU A 4 -3.54 26.96 0.04
C LEU A 4 -3.43 25.76 0.99
N PRO A 5 -3.89 24.56 0.58
CA PRO A 5 -3.82 23.38 1.43
C PRO A 5 -2.37 22.88 1.54
N LEU A 6 -1.99 22.36 2.71
CA LEU A 6 -0.67 21.72 2.93
C LEU A 6 -0.46 20.52 1.99
N VAL A 7 -1.52 19.71 1.82
CA VAL A 7 -1.56 18.57 0.89
C VAL A 7 -2.95 18.53 0.26
N ASN A 8 -3.01 18.35 -1.06
CA ASN A 8 -4.27 18.24 -1.81
C ASN A 8 -4.42 16.84 -2.42
N LEU A 9 -4.94 15.89 -1.63
CA LEU A 9 -5.16 14.51 -2.07
C LEU A 9 -6.24 14.41 -3.15
N PHE A 10 -7.20 15.33 -3.18
CA PHE A 10 -8.22 15.35 -4.22
C PHE A 10 -7.59 15.62 -5.59
N ALA A 11 -6.71 16.62 -5.69
CA ALA A 11 -5.99 16.90 -6.93
C ALA A 11 -5.10 15.72 -7.35
N GLN A 12 -4.42 15.07 -6.41
CA GLN A 12 -3.64 13.86 -6.68
C GLN A 12 -4.52 12.75 -7.26
N TYR A 13 -5.65 12.43 -6.61
CA TYR A 13 -6.58 11.41 -7.11
C TYR A 13 -7.08 11.76 -8.51
N GLN A 14 -7.48 13.01 -8.78
CA GLN A 14 -7.93 13.42 -10.11
C GLN A 14 -6.86 13.19 -11.19
N ALA A 15 -5.58 13.35 -10.86
CA ALA A 15 -4.48 13.12 -11.80
C ALA A 15 -4.29 11.65 -12.19
N ILE A 16 -4.69 10.70 -11.34
CA ILE A 16 -4.52 9.25 -11.55
C ILE A 16 -5.86 8.48 -11.52
N LYS A 17 -6.99 9.20 -11.61
CA LYS A 17 -8.34 8.65 -11.42
C LYS A 17 -8.65 7.44 -12.30
N PRO A 18 -8.35 7.45 -13.63
CA PRO A 18 -8.63 6.30 -14.48
C PRO A 18 -7.93 5.02 -14.03
N ASP A 19 -6.72 5.13 -13.50
CA ASP A 19 -5.94 3.98 -13.04
C ASP A 19 -6.45 3.45 -11.71
N VAL A 20 -6.73 4.34 -10.75
CA VAL A 20 -7.27 3.98 -9.44
C VAL A 20 -8.65 3.33 -9.57
N ASP A 21 -9.55 3.92 -10.36
CA ASP A 21 -10.91 3.40 -10.53
C ASP A 21 -10.90 2.00 -11.17
N ARG A 22 -10.04 1.79 -12.17
CA ARG A 22 -9.85 0.49 -12.82
C ARG A 22 -9.28 -0.56 -11.87
N ALA A 23 -8.33 -0.19 -11.01
CA ALA A 23 -7.79 -1.10 -10.00
C ALA A 23 -8.85 -1.50 -8.95
N ILE A 24 -9.64 -0.52 -8.47
CA ILE A 24 -10.75 -0.77 -7.54
C ILE A 24 -11.79 -1.71 -8.17
N GLU A 25 -12.17 -1.47 -9.43
CA GLU A 25 -13.13 -2.30 -10.16
C GLU A 25 -12.66 -3.76 -10.25
N LYS A 26 -11.39 -4.00 -10.56
CA LYS A 26 -10.81 -5.36 -10.60
C LYS A 26 -10.92 -6.10 -9.27
N VAL A 27 -10.62 -5.43 -8.15
CA VAL A 27 -10.72 -6.03 -6.81
C VAL A 27 -12.17 -6.39 -6.48
N ILE A 28 -13.11 -5.49 -6.78
CA ILE A 28 -14.54 -5.74 -6.55
C ILE A 28 -15.04 -6.91 -7.41
N ASN A 29 -14.71 -6.93 -8.70
CA ASN A 29 -15.15 -7.97 -9.62
C ASN A 29 -14.58 -9.35 -9.29
N SER A 30 -13.38 -9.42 -8.70
CA SER A 30 -12.76 -10.67 -8.24
C SER A 30 -13.15 -11.06 -6.81
N SER A 31 -13.76 -10.15 -6.04
CA SER A 31 -14.02 -10.30 -4.59
C SER A 31 -12.79 -10.68 -3.75
N ALA A 32 -11.58 -10.38 -4.26
CA ALA A 32 -10.32 -10.72 -3.63
C ALA A 32 -9.89 -9.64 -2.61
N PHE A 33 -10.70 -9.44 -1.56
CA PHE A 33 -10.54 -8.34 -0.62
C PHE A 33 -9.38 -8.49 0.38
N VAL A 34 -8.85 -9.71 0.57
CA VAL A 34 -7.76 -10.00 1.52
C VAL A 34 -6.77 -10.96 0.87
N GLY A 35 -5.48 -10.57 0.84
CA GLY A 35 -4.39 -11.42 0.33
C GLY A 35 -4.52 -11.81 -1.15
N GLY A 36 -5.25 -11.03 -1.95
CA GLY A 36 -5.47 -11.28 -3.37
C GLY A 36 -4.26 -10.95 -4.25
N GLU A 37 -4.43 -11.13 -5.55
CA GLU A 37 -3.39 -10.88 -6.57
C GLU A 37 -2.74 -9.50 -6.44
N GLU A 38 -3.55 -8.46 -6.26
CA GLU A 38 -3.06 -7.07 -6.17
C GLU A 38 -2.12 -6.87 -4.97
N VAL A 39 -2.29 -7.62 -3.87
CA VAL A 39 -1.38 -7.58 -2.72
C VAL A 39 -0.06 -8.25 -3.05
N ARG A 40 -0.10 -9.44 -3.66
CA ARG A 40 1.12 -10.17 -4.04
C ARG A 40 1.94 -9.40 -5.07
N SER A 41 1.29 -8.88 -6.12
CA SER A 41 1.98 -8.08 -7.14
C SER A 41 2.59 -6.83 -6.55
N PHE A 42 1.90 -6.15 -5.64
CA PHE A 42 2.47 -5.01 -4.93
C PHE A 42 3.70 -5.39 -4.09
N GLU A 43 3.67 -6.50 -3.36
CA GLU A 43 4.82 -6.97 -2.58
C GLU A 43 6.02 -7.28 -3.48
N GLU A 44 5.81 -7.94 -4.62
CA GLU A 44 6.88 -8.23 -5.60
C GLU A 44 7.45 -6.95 -6.22
N GLU A 45 6.58 -6.05 -6.69
CA GLU A 45 6.97 -4.76 -7.28
C GLU A 45 7.68 -3.85 -6.27
N PHE A 46 7.20 -3.81 -5.03
CA PHE A 46 7.77 -2.96 -3.99
C PHE A 46 9.09 -3.51 -3.44
N ALA A 47 9.24 -4.84 -3.35
CA ALA A 47 10.53 -5.47 -3.07
C ALA A 47 11.56 -5.11 -4.14
N ALA A 48 11.20 -5.23 -5.42
CA ALA A 48 12.05 -4.86 -6.54
C ALA A 48 12.39 -3.36 -6.53
N HIS A 49 11.41 -2.49 -6.26
CA HIS A 49 11.62 -1.04 -6.15
C HIS A 49 12.59 -0.67 -5.02
N CYS A 50 12.52 -1.37 -3.89
CA CYS A 50 13.39 -1.15 -2.73
C CYS A 50 14.75 -1.88 -2.83
N GLU A 51 15.00 -2.62 -3.92
CA GLU A 51 16.21 -3.43 -4.12
C GLU A 51 16.44 -4.47 -3.00
N VAL A 52 15.35 -5.11 -2.54
CA VAL A 52 15.37 -6.19 -1.52
C VAL A 52 14.70 -7.46 -2.04
N GLU A 53 15.02 -8.60 -1.43
CA GLU A 53 14.47 -9.91 -1.86
C GLU A 53 12.99 -10.10 -1.50
N HIS A 54 12.52 -9.47 -0.42
CA HIS A 54 11.19 -9.73 0.14
C HIS A 54 10.49 -8.46 0.61
N CYS A 55 9.18 -8.40 0.38
CA CYS A 55 8.25 -7.44 0.98
C CYS A 55 7.09 -8.20 1.61
N VAL A 56 6.58 -7.70 2.73
CA VAL A 56 5.35 -8.20 3.37
C VAL A 56 4.47 -7.00 3.68
N GLY A 57 3.30 -6.95 3.07
CA GLY A 57 2.28 -5.95 3.30
C GLY A 57 1.63 -6.14 4.66
N VAL A 58 1.51 -5.04 5.42
CA VAL A 58 0.86 -5.01 6.74
C VAL A 58 -0.07 -3.81 6.83
N ALA A 59 -0.89 -3.74 7.88
CA ALA A 59 -1.97 -2.76 7.96
C ALA A 59 -1.49 -1.30 8.07
N ASN A 60 -0.33 -1.05 8.68
CA ASN A 60 0.23 0.30 8.84
C ASN A 60 1.73 0.25 9.21
N GLY A 61 2.40 1.42 9.24
CA GLY A 61 3.83 1.52 9.54
C GLY A 61 4.21 1.15 10.98
N THR A 62 3.33 1.35 11.95
CA THR A 62 3.58 0.93 13.34
C THR A 62 3.62 -0.59 13.45
N ASP A 63 2.68 -1.28 12.80
CA ASP A 63 2.67 -2.75 12.73
C ASP A 63 3.92 -3.27 12.02
N ALA A 64 4.38 -2.62 10.94
CA ALA A 64 5.61 -3.00 10.25
C ALA A 64 6.82 -3.01 11.19
N ILE A 65 7.01 -1.92 11.95
CA ILE A 65 8.11 -1.82 12.92
C ILE A 65 7.94 -2.83 14.04
N TYR A 66 6.73 -2.95 14.59
CA TYR A 66 6.44 -3.88 15.67
C TYR A 66 6.73 -5.33 15.27
N LEU A 67 6.24 -5.77 14.11
CA LEU A 67 6.45 -7.13 13.61
C LEU A 67 7.93 -7.40 13.31
N ALA A 68 8.64 -6.43 12.72
CA ALA A 68 10.08 -6.54 12.49
C ALA A 68 10.85 -6.76 13.82
N LEU A 69 10.62 -5.92 14.82
CA LEU A 69 11.27 -6.04 16.14
C LEU A 69 10.90 -7.36 16.84
N ARG A 70 9.61 -7.72 16.81
CA ARG A 70 9.11 -8.95 17.43
C ARG A 70 9.69 -10.21 16.78
N SER A 71 9.87 -10.21 15.45
CA SER A 71 10.47 -11.33 14.72
C SER A 71 11.93 -11.57 15.11
N LEU A 72 12.65 -10.51 15.48
CA LEU A 72 14.03 -10.54 15.99
C LEU A 72 14.11 -10.81 17.51
N GLY A 73 12.97 -10.98 18.19
CA GLY A 73 12.90 -11.21 19.63
C GLY A 73 13.15 -9.97 20.49
N ILE A 74 13.07 -8.77 19.91
CA ILE A 74 13.29 -7.49 20.60
C ILE A 74 11.99 -7.02 21.27
N GLY A 75 12.09 -6.42 22.46
CA GLY A 75 10.95 -5.85 23.18
C GLY A 75 10.06 -6.88 23.86
N LYS A 76 10.64 -7.99 24.33
CA LYS A 76 10.00 -8.87 25.33
C LYS A 76 9.94 -8.18 26.69
#